data_AF-A0A9E3HXE9-F1
#
_entry.id   AF-A0A9E3HXE9-F1
#
_cell.length_a   1.000
_cell.length_b   1.000
_cell.length_c   1.000
_cell.angle_alpha   90.00
_cell.angle_beta   90.00
_cell.angle_gamma   90.00
#
_symmetry.space_group_name_H-M   'P 1'
#
loop_
_entity.id
_entity.type
_entity.pdbx_description
1 polymer ?
#
loop_
_entity_poly.entity_id
_entity_poly.type
_entity_poly.pdbx_seq_one_letter_code
_entity_poly.pdbx_strand_id
1 'polypeptide(L)'
;MPEEITLEPLEFPEAIRAFGERVVISPEAFKALDEQTRAAAFTMGKVSELQLIAGAKEGLERALSEGGTFADFKNDFGALANKLGITPLSPHYLETVFLNGVQSSYHAGRWEQQQEVKELRPFLSYFTVGDDRVRPHHAALHGVTLPADHPRWQSIYPPNGHRCRCRVQSFSRTEAERRGLEVLDDLPEVRPVKMKVFDRFQRKFVTVTEQVEPRPDPGWAFNPGDPVARKAALDALERKLRREILS
;
A
#
# COMPACT_ATOMS: atom_id res chain seq x y z
N MET A 1 9.47 -4.51 -42.93
CA MET A 1 9.39 -3.54 -41.82
C MET A 1 8.97 -4.31 -40.60
N PRO A 2 9.61 -4.17 -39.43
CA PRO A 2 9.07 -4.78 -38.23
C PRO A 2 7.69 -4.18 -37.97
N GLU A 3 6.70 -5.03 -37.68
CA GLU A 3 5.36 -4.60 -37.27
C GLU A 3 5.48 -3.68 -36.06
N GLU A 4 4.73 -2.58 -36.09
CA GLU A 4 4.65 -1.63 -34.99
C GLU A 4 3.95 -2.34 -33.82
N ILE A 5 4.69 -2.68 -32.77
CA ILE A 5 4.13 -3.34 -31.59
C ILE A 5 3.40 -2.30 -30.77
N THR A 6 2.07 -2.29 -30.86
CA THR A 6 1.21 -1.55 -29.94
C THR A 6 1.17 -2.30 -28.60
N LEU A 7 1.73 -1.70 -27.55
CA LEU A 7 1.63 -2.23 -26.19
C LEU A 7 0.32 -1.74 -25.57
N GLU A 8 -0.67 -2.62 -25.52
CA GLU A 8 -1.90 -2.36 -24.78
C GLU A 8 -1.66 -2.55 -23.27
N PRO A 9 -2.07 -1.61 -22.40
CA PRO A 9 -1.99 -1.80 -20.96
C PRO A 9 -2.79 -3.02 -20.53
N LEU A 10 -2.14 -3.97 -19.86
CA LEU A 10 -2.84 -5.08 -19.22
C LEU A 10 -3.54 -4.55 -17.97
N GLU A 11 -4.88 -4.58 -17.98
CA GLU A 11 -5.67 -4.20 -16.83
C GLU A 11 -5.36 -5.09 -15.62
N PHE A 12 -5.49 -4.50 -14.43
CA PHE A 12 -5.45 -5.25 -13.17
C PHE A 12 -6.80 -5.10 -12.44
N PRO A 13 -7.82 -5.91 -12.80
CA PRO A 13 -9.20 -5.70 -12.37
C PRO A 13 -9.38 -5.67 -10.85
N GLU A 14 -8.66 -6.52 -10.12
CA GLU A 14 -8.73 -6.61 -8.67
C GLU A 14 -8.20 -5.33 -8.02
N ALA A 15 -7.14 -4.74 -8.56
CA ALA A 15 -6.63 -3.45 -8.08
C ALA A 15 -7.55 -2.28 -8.41
N ILE A 16 -8.12 -2.26 -9.63
CA ILE A 16 -9.09 -1.24 -10.07
C ILE A 16 -10.31 -1.28 -9.15
N ARG A 17 -10.89 -2.48 -8.94
CA ARG A 17 -12.02 -2.68 -8.05
C ARG A 17 -11.69 -2.27 -6.61
N ALA A 18 -10.56 -2.73 -6.07
CA ALA A 18 -10.16 -2.40 -4.70
C ALA A 18 -10.04 -0.89 -4.46
N PHE A 19 -9.55 -0.13 -5.44
CA PHE A 19 -9.49 1.32 -5.34
C PHE A 19 -10.85 1.99 -5.52
N GLY A 20 -11.61 1.56 -6.54
CA GLY A 20 -12.88 2.16 -6.92
C GLY A 20 -13.91 2.12 -5.80
N GLU A 21 -13.90 1.05 -5.01
CA GLU A 21 -14.77 0.88 -3.85
C GLU A 21 -14.43 1.77 -2.65
N ARG A 22 -13.29 2.48 -2.64
CA ARG A 22 -12.95 3.37 -1.52
C ARG A 22 -13.92 4.55 -1.47
N VAL A 23 -14.29 4.99 -0.28
CA VAL A 23 -15.18 6.14 -0.14
C VAL A 23 -14.40 7.41 0.15
N VAL A 24 -14.74 8.48 -0.57
CA VAL A 24 -14.19 9.82 -0.35
C VAL A 24 -14.71 10.38 0.96
N ILE A 25 -13.80 10.73 1.87
CA ILE A 25 -14.15 11.32 3.17
C ILE A 25 -13.22 12.49 3.54
N SER A 26 -13.68 13.33 4.46
CA SER A 26 -12.85 14.42 4.98
C SER A 26 -11.66 13.90 5.79
N PRO A 27 -10.56 14.66 5.89
CA PRO A 27 -9.43 14.31 6.74
C PRO A 27 -9.81 14.11 8.21
N GLU A 28 -10.78 14.88 8.72
CA GLU A 28 -11.30 14.78 10.08
C GLU A 28 -12.02 13.46 10.30
N ALA A 29 -12.88 13.07 9.34
CA ALA A 29 -13.56 11.78 9.38
C ALA A 29 -12.55 10.63 9.32
N PHE A 30 -11.53 10.73 8.46
CA PHE A 30 -10.49 9.71 8.32
C PHE A 30 -9.66 9.51 9.59
N LYS A 31 -9.31 10.60 10.29
CA LYS A 31 -8.57 10.52 11.56
C LYS A 31 -9.34 9.76 12.64
N ALA A 32 -10.67 9.83 12.62
CA ALA A 32 -11.53 9.14 13.58
C ALA A 32 -11.70 7.64 13.27
N LEU A 33 -11.19 7.15 12.13
CA LEU A 33 -11.21 5.73 11.77
C LEU A 33 -10.04 4.99 12.42
N ASP A 34 -10.28 3.76 12.85
CA ASP A 34 -9.23 2.80 13.19
C ASP A 34 -8.40 2.41 11.95
N GLU A 35 -7.25 1.79 12.16
CA GLU A 35 -6.29 1.49 11.09
C GLU A 35 -6.85 0.55 10.01
N GLN A 36 -7.65 -0.45 10.39
CA GLN A 36 -8.26 -1.38 9.43
C GLN A 36 -9.31 -0.67 8.57
N THR A 37 -10.13 0.17 9.19
CA THR A 37 -11.18 0.92 8.52
C THR A 37 -10.66 1.91 7.49
N ARG A 38 -9.44 2.43 7.67
CA ARG A 38 -8.79 3.36 6.73
C ARG A 38 -8.53 2.75 5.35
N ALA A 39 -8.44 1.42 5.23
CA ALA A 39 -8.23 0.74 3.95
C ALA A 39 -9.36 0.98 2.92
N ALA A 40 -10.59 1.21 3.41
CA ALA A 40 -11.78 1.46 2.59
C ALA A 40 -12.05 2.95 2.33
N ALA A 41 -11.24 3.84 2.88
CA ALA A 41 -11.45 5.27 2.75
C ALA A 41 -10.38 5.90 1.86
N PHE A 42 -10.75 6.95 1.14
CA PHE A 42 -9.83 7.81 0.42
C PHE A 42 -9.94 9.24 0.96
N THR A 43 -8.79 9.83 1.28
CA THR A 43 -8.71 11.23 1.71
C THR A 43 -7.35 11.83 1.34
N MET A 44 -7.28 13.15 1.36
CA MET A 44 -6.04 13.90 1.24
C MET A 44 -5.89 14.81 2.47
N GLY A 45 -5.01 14.44 3.40
CA GLY A 45 -4.87 15.13 4.69
C GLY A 45 -4.52 16.64 4.66
N LYS A 46 -4.19 17.22 3.50
CA LYS A 46 -3.94 18.66 3.31
C LYS A 46 -5.05 19.38 2.53
N VAL A 47 -6.17 18.71 2.27
CA VAL A 47 -7.27 19.21 1.44
C VAL A 47 -8.56 19.14 2.25
N SER A 48 -9.23 20.27 2.43
CA SER A 48 -10.54 20.36 3.10
C SER A 48 -11.69 20.19 2.13
N GLU A 49 -11.49 20.55 0.87
CA GLU A 49 -12.55 20.60 -0.13
C GLU A 49 -12.81 19.20 -0.69
N LEU A 50 -13.97 18.63 -0.34
CA LEU A 50 -14.38 17.29 -0.81
C LEU A 50 -14.33 17.15 -2.33
N GLN A 51 -14.63 18.22 -3.07
CA GLN A 51 -14.55 18.21 -4.54
C GLN A 51 -13.12 17.95 -5.05
N LEU A 52 -12.09 18.48 -4.38
CA LEU A 52 -10.70 18.20 -4.72
C LEU A 52 -10.29 16.77 -4.36
N ILE A 53 -10.76 16.27 -3.22
CA ILE A 53 -10.50 14.88 -2.82
C ILE A 53 -11.18 13.92 -3.80
N ALA A 54 -12.43 14.18 -4.18
CA ALA A 54 -13.14 13.40 -5.17
C ALA A 54 -12.45 13.42 -6.54
N GLY A 55 -12.06 14.60 -7.02
CA GLY A 55 -11.32 14.71 -8.28
C GLY A 55 -9.95 14.02 -8.27
N ALA A 56 -9.26 14.01 -7.12
CA ALA A 56 -8.03 13.22 -6.98
C ALA A 56 -8.30 11.71 -7.02
N LYS A 57 -9.40 11.24 -6.43
CA LYS A 57 -9.80 9.83 -6.55
C LYS A 57 -10.09 9.47 -8.00
N GLU A 58 -10.87 10.27 -8.71
CA GLU A 58 -11.20 10.05 -10.13
C GLU A 58 -9.93 10.02 -11.00
N GLY A 59 -8.98 10.93 -10.75
CA GLY A 59 -7.69 10.92 -11.45
C GLY A 59 -6.87 9.66 -11.20
N LEU A 60 -6.91 9.13 -9.97
CA LEU A 60 -6.28 7.85 -9.63
C LEU A 60 -7.00 6.64 -10.24
N GLU A 61 -8.32 6.66 -10.30
CA GLU A 61 -9.11 5.62 -10.99
C GLU A 61 -8.73 5.53 -12.46
N ARG A 62 -8.72 6.66 -13.17
CA ARG A 62 -8.26 6.72 -14.56
C ARG A 62 -6.84 6.20 -14.71
N ALA A 63 -5.93 6.61 -13.83
CA ALA A 63 -4.55 6.13 -13.88
C ALA A 63 -4.42 4.61 -13.70
N LEU A 64 -5.32 3.98 -12.92
CA LEU A 64 -5.37 2.54 -12.71
C LEU A 64 -6.06 1.78 -13.85
N SER A 65 -7.10 2.34 -14.47
CA SER A 65 -7.89 1.67 -15.51
C SER A 65 -7.33 1.87 -16.91
N GLU A 66 -6.92 3.10 -17.25
CA GLU A 66 -6.53 3.48 -18.62
C GLU A 66 -5.00 3.53 -18.80
N GLY A 67 -4.26 3.46 -17.69
CA GLY A 67 -2.82 3.71 -17.67
C GLY A 67 -2.52 5.22 -17.72
N GLY A 68 -2.14 5.78 -16.57
CA GLY A 68 -1.80 7.20 -16.43
C GLY A 68 -0.53 7.42 -15.63
N THR A 69 0.19 8.50 -15.93
CA THR A 69 1.42 8.87 -15.22
C THR A 69 1.12 9.82 -14.05
N PHE A 70 2.10 10.00 -13.16
CA PHE A 70 2.04 11.05 -12.16
C PHE A 70 1.91 12.46 -12.78
N ALA A 71 2.46 12.68 -13.98
CA ALA A 71 2.34 13.97 -14.66
C ALA A 71 0.89 14.26 -15.05
N ASP A 72 0.18 13.26 -15.57
CA ASP A 72 -1.24 13.36 -15.95
C ASP A 72 -2.09 13.66 -14.71
N PHE A 73 -1.94 12.85 -13.66
CA PHE A 73 -2.62 13.06 -12.37
C PHE A 73 -2.39 14.47 -11.80
N LYS A 74 -1.15 14.95 -11.82
CA LYS A 74 -0.80 16.29 -11.32
C LYS A 74 -1.45 17.39 -12.15
N ASN A 75 -1.47 17.24 -13.47
CA ASN A 75 -2.06 18.23 -14.38
C ASN A 75 -3.58 18.29 -14.20
N ASP A 76 -4.25 17.14 -14.13
CA ASP A 76 -5.69 17.03 -13.90
C ASP A 76 -6.10 17.67 -12.57
N PHE A 77 -5.38 17.33 -11.49
CA PHE A 77 -5.62 17.92 -10.18
C PHE A 77 -5.41 19.44 -10.19
N GLY A 78 -4.34 19.92 -10.84
CA GLY A 78 -4.05 21.34 -10.98
C GLY A 78 -5.12 22.10 -11.76
N ALA A 79 -5.64 21.51 -12.84
CA ALA A 79 -6.73 22.10 -13.63
C ALA A 79 -8.02 22.22 -12.80
N LEU A 80 -8.36 21.18 -12.03
CA LEU A 80 -9.50 21.21 -11.12
C LEU A 80 -9.34 22.27 -10.02
N ALA A 81 -8.17 22.33 -9.38
CA ALA A 81 -7.87 23.33 -8.35
C ALA A 81 -8.02 24.75 -8.88
N ASN A 82 -7.46 25.03 -10.06
CA ASN A 82 -7.57 26.35 -10.70
C ASN A 82 -9.04 26.71 -11.02
N LYS A 83 -9.83 25.74 -11.50
CA LYS A 83 -11.27 25.94 -11.77
C LYS A 83 -12.05 26.31 -10.51
N LEU A 84 -11.64 25.78 -9.35
CA LEU A 84 -12.24 26.07 -8.05
C LEU A 84 -11.64 27.30 -7.36
N GLY A 85 -10.68 27.98 -7.98
CA GLY A 85 -9.99 29.14 -7.39
C GLY A 85 -9.07 28.78 -6.22
N ILE A 86 -8.64 27.51 -6.13
CA ILE A 86 -7.80 26.99 -5.05
C ILE A 86 -6.36 26.88 -5.55
N THR A 87 -5.40 27.29 -4.71
CA THR A 87 -3.98 27.18 -5.05
C THR A 87 -3.57 25.70 -5.16
N PRO A 88 -2.96 25.27 -6.27
CA PRO A 88 -2.48 23.90 -6.44
C PRO A 88 -1.49 23.47 -5.35
N LEU A 89 -1.57 22.20 -4.94
CA LEU A 89 -0.69 21.64 -3.92
C LEU A 89 0.72 21.38 -4.45
N SER A 90 1.68 21.25 -3.53
CA SER A 90 3.07 20.92 -3.89
C SER A 90 3.15 19.60 -4.68
N PRO A 91 3.97 19.52 -5.74
CA PRO A 91 4.15 18.27 -6.51
C PRO A 91 4.57 17.07 -5.66
N HIS A 92 5.42 17.28 -4.64
CA HIS A 92 5.87 16.21 -3.74
C HIS A 92 4.72 15.57 -2.94
N TYR A 93 3.74 16.38 -2.53
CA TYR A 93 2.55 15.87 -1.84
C TYR A 93 1.65 15.09 -2.78
N LEU A 94 1.40 15.62 -3.99
CA LEU A 94 0.62 14.93 -5.01
C LEU A 94 1.26 13.60 -5.43
N GLU A 95 2.59 13.55 -5.54
CA GLU A 95 3.31 12.31 -5.82
C GLU A 95 3.10 11.28 -4.71
N THR A 96 3.11 11.72 -3.45
CA THR A 96 2.85 10.83 -2.31
C THR A 96 1.43 10.28 -2.36
N VAL A 97 0.43 11.13 -2.66
CA VAL A 97 -0.97 10.70 -2.82
C VAL A 97 -1.10 9.70 -3.96
N PHE A 98 -0.48 10.00 -5.11
CA PHE A 98 -0.48 9.14 -6.28
C PHE A 98 0.12 7.75 -5.96
N LEU A 99 1.34 7.73 -5.41
CA LEU A 99 2.04 6.49 -5.08
C LEU A 99 1.32 5.66 -4.01
N ASN A 100 0.80 6.30 -2.95
CA ASN A 100 0.04 5.57 -1.92
C ASN A 100 -1.22 4.95 -2.51
N GLY A 101 -1.95 5.71 -3.35
CA GLY A 101 -3.14 5.24 -4.04
C GLY A 101 -2.83 4.02 -4.89
N VAL A 102 -1.95 4.17 -5.88
CA VAL A 102 -1.59 3.11 -6.82
C VAL A 102 -1.03 1.87 -6.11
N GLN A 103 -0.05 2.04 -5.21
CA GLN A 103 0.60 0.89 -4.55
C GLN A 103 -0.40 0.11 -3.68
N SER A 104 -1.20 0.81 -2.88
CA SER A 104 -2.17 0.13 -2.00
C SER A 104 -3.22 -0.64 -2.80
N SER A 105 -3.66 -0.12 -3.95
CA SER A 105 -4.59 -0.80 -4.86
C SER A 105 -3.98 -2.06 -5.46
N TYR A 106 -2.75 -1.95 -5.98
CA TYR A 106 -2.05 -3.11 -6.53
C TYR A 106 -1.84 -4.19 -5.46
N HIS A 107 -1.43 -3.82 -4.25
CA HIS A 107 -1.28 -4.79 -3.17
C HIS A 107 -2.60 -5.43 -2.75
N ALA A 108 -3.71 -4.67 -2.72
CA ALA A 108 -5.03 -5.23 -2.47
C ALA A 108 -5.43 -6.28 -3.52
N GLY A 109 -5.22 -5.97 -4.80
CA GLY A 109 -5.49 -6.94 -5.88
C GLY A 109 -4.57 -8.16 -5.82
N ARG A 110 -3.29 -7.98 -5.45
CA ARG A 110 -2.34 -9.09 -5.30
C ARG A 110 -2.69 -9.99 -4.14
N TRP A 111 -3.21 -9.43 -3.05
CA TRP A 111 -3.73 -10.20 -1.93
C TRP A 111 -4.88 -11.09 -2.39
N GLU A 112 -5.86 -10.54 -3.11
CA GLU A 112 -7.00 -11.31 -3.62
C GLU A 112 -6.55 -12.47 -4.50
N GLN A 113 -5.71 -12.22 -5.51
CA GLN A 113 -5.15 -13.27 -6.37
C GLN A 113 -4.39 -14.34 -5.58
N GLN A 114 -3.70 -13.96 -4.50
CA GLN A 114 -2.99 -14.91 -3.64
C GLN A 114 -3.95 -15.78 -2.84
N GLN A 115 -5.04 -15.20 -2.33
CA GLN A 115 -6.07 -15.93 -1.60
C GLN A 115 -6.83 -16.92 -2.50
N GLU A 116 -7.04 -16.59 -3.78
CA GLU A 116 -7.68 -17.49 -4.76
C GLU A 116 -6.85 -18.75 -5.03
N VAL A 117 -5.52 -18.65 -4.99
CA VAL A 117 -4.61 -19.76 -5.33
C VAL A 117 -3.95 -20.41 -4.12
N LYS A 118 -4.34 -20.02 -2.89
CA LYS A 118 -3.64 -20.44 -1.65
C LYS A 118 -3.61 -21.95 -1.44
N GLU A 119 -4.59 -22.69 -1.93
CA GLU A 119 -4.58 -24.17 -1.86
C GLU A 119 -3.41 -24.78 -2.64
N LEU A 120 -3.04 -24.18 -3.78
CA LEU A 120 -1.91 -24.60 -4.61
C LEU A 120 -0.59 -23.91 -4.20
N ARG A 121 -0.69 -22.70 -3.63
CA ARG A 121 0.44 -21.85 -3.23
C ARG A 121 0.27 -21.39 -1.77
N PRO A 122 0.40 -22.30 -0.79
CA PRO A 122 0.00 -22.05 0.59
C PRO A 122 0.95 -21.15 1.38
N PHE A 123 2.10 -20.76 0.80
CA PHE A 123 3.09 -19.96 1.49
C PHE A 123 3.22 -18.58 0.85
N LEU A 124 3.22 -17.55 1.68
CA LEU A 124 3.51 -16.18 1.29
C LEU A 124 4.87 -15.78 1.85
N SER A 125 5.71 -15.14 1.03
CA SER A 125 7.02 -14.64 1.45
C SER A 125 7.15 -13.14 1.17
N TYR A 126 7.65 -12.40 2.15
CA TYR A 126 7.81 -10.95 2.11
C TYR A 126 9.21 -10.57 1.60
N PHE A 127 9.25 -9.68 0.61
CA PHE A 127 10.48 -9.18 0.03
C PHE A 127 10.53 -7.66 0.06
N THR A 128 11.68 -7.13 0.45
CA THR A 128 12.04 -5.72 0.24
C THR A 128 12.88 -5.59 -1.04
N VAL A 129 13.10 -4.35 -1.49
CA VAL A 129 14.05 -4.07 -2.58
C VAL A 129 15.52 -4.23 -2.14
N GLY A 130 15.79 -4.26 -0.83
CA GLY A 130 17.12 -4.53 -0.27
C GLY A 130 18.13 -3.38 -0.34
N ASP A 131 17.70 -2.17 -0.69
CA ASP A 131 18.56 -0.97 -0.68
C ASP A 131 18.56 -0.24 0.68
N ASP A 132 19.40 0.79 0.78
CA ASP A 132 19.58 1.62 1.98
C ASP A 132 18.38 2.54 2.30
N ARG A 133 17.42 2.66 1.39
CA ARG A 133 16.17 3.41 1.58
C ARG A 133 15.08 2.54 2.20
N VAL A 134 15.27 1.22 2.31
CA VAL A 134 14.38 0.34 3.07
C VAL A 134 14.55 0.64 4.55
N ARG A 135 13.45 0.98 5.22
CA ARG A 135 13.42 1.19 6.66
C ARG A 135 13.84 -0.09 7.40
N PRO A 136 14.61 0.01 8.52
CA PRO A 136 15.05 -1.16 9.27
C PRO A 136 13.92 -2.12 9.66
N HIS A 137 12.78 -1.61 10.13
CA HIS A 137 11.61 -2.43 10.47
C HIS A 137 11.05 -3.22 9.28
N HIS A 138 11.14 -2.68 8.06
CA HIS A 138 10.72 -3.38 6.84
C HIS A 138 11.79 -4.37 6.38
N ALA A 139 13.07 -4.02 6.55
CA ALA A 139 14.18 -4.93 6.28
C ALA A 139 14.11 -6.17 7.18
N ALA A 140 13.67 -6.01 8.43
CA ALA A 140 13.38 -7.11 9.34
C ALA A 140 12.25 -8.03 8.85
N LEU A 141 11.37 -7.58 7.95
CA LEU A 141 10.36 -8.45 7.30
C LEU A 141 10.91 -9.20 6.09
N HIS A 142 12.10 -8.85 5.59
CA HIS A 142 12.67 -9.52 4.40
C HIS A 142 12.87 -11.02 4.64
N GLY A 143 12.36 -11.85 3.72
CA GLY A 143 12.45 -13.30 3.79
C GLY A 143 11.51 -13.96 4.80
N VAL A 144 10.66 -13.21 5.52
CA VAL A 144 9.60 -13.79 6.34
C VAL A 144 8.69 -14.59 5.42
N THR A 145 8.59 -15.89 5.66
CA THR A 145 7.68 -16.79 4.94
C THR A 145 6.73 -17.42 5.94
N LEU A 146 5.43 -17.26 5.70
CA LEU A 146 4.35 -17.74 6.58
C LEU A 146 3.28 -18.44 5.73
N PRO A 147 2.43 -19.29 6.33
CA PRO A 147 1.20 -19.73 5.68
C PRO A 147 0.36 -18.55 5.18
N ALA A 148 -0.35 -18.70 4.06
CA ALA A 148 -1.14 -17.64 3.44
C ALA A 148 -2.25 -17.09 4.36
N ASP A 149 -2.84 -17.97 5.18
CA ASP A 149 -3.87 -17.60 6.15
C ASP A 149 -3.32 -17.18 7.52
N HIS A 150 -1.99 -17.00 7.64
CA HIS A 150 -1.39 -16.60 8.90
C HIS A 150 -1.86 -15.18 9.31
N PRO A 151 -2.32 -14.97 10.56
CA PRO A 151 -2.98 -13.72 10.97
C PRO A 151 -2.06 -12.49 10.88
N ARG A 152 -0.73 -12.67 10.96
CA ARG A 152 0.23 -11.56 10.80
C ARG A 152 0.06 -10.80 9.49
N TRP A 153 -0.38 -11.46 8.41
CA TRP A 153 -0.62 -10.78 7.13
C TRP A 153 -1.63 -9.64 7.24
N GLN A 154 -2.57 -9.70 8.19
CA GLN A 154 -3.51 -8.61 8.42
C GLN A 154 -2.86 -7.31 8.90
N SER A 155 -1.62 -7.37 9.37
CA SER A 155 -0.87 -6.22 9.87
C SER A 155 0.38 -5.90 9.05
N ILE A 156 1.05 -6.89 8.44
CA ILE A 156 2.35 -6.69 7.78
C ILE A 156 2.28 -6.67 6.25
N TYR A 157 1.12 -6.97 5.66
CA TYR A 157 1.00 -7.05 4.20
C TYR A 157 1.15 -5.64 3.59
N PRO A 158 2.04 -5.46 2.60
CA PRO A 158 2.37 -4.13 2.07
C PRO A 158 1.15 -3.44 1.43
N PRO A 159 1.20 -2.09 1.31
CA PRO A 159 2.30 -1.21 1.65
C PRO A 159 2.38 -0.91 3.16
N ASN A 160 3.59 -0.93 3.72
CA ASN A 160 3.83 -0.71 5.15
C ASN A 160 4.23 0.74 5.49
N GLY A 161 4.00 1.67 4.57
CA GLY A 161 4.39 3.08 4.71
C GLY A 161 4.43 3.84 3.38
N HIS A 162 4.64 5.15 3.46
CA HIS A 162 4.78 6.00 2.27
C HIS A 162 5.93 5.56 1.37
N ARG A 163 5.74 5.55 0.04
CA ARG A 163 6.79 5.12 -0.92
C ARG A 163 7.36 3.73 -0.60
N CYS A 164 6.52 2.82 -0.10
CA CYS A 164 6.91 1.43 0.13
C CYS A 164 7.31 0.76 -1.19
N ARG A 165 8.30 -0.13 -1.15
CA ARG A 165 8.74 -0.91 -2.33
C ARG A 165 8.86 -2.39 -1.97
N CYS A 166 8.15 -2.79 -0.92
CA CYS A 166 8.07 -4.16 -0.47
C CYS A 166 6.98 -4.89 -1.25
N ARG A 167 7.09 -6.20 -1.37
CA ARG A 167 6.14 -7.06 -2.06
C ARG A 167 5.99 -8.38 -1.34
N VAL A 168 4.87 -9.05 -1.56
CA VAL A 168 4.65 -10.43 -1.12
C VAL A 168 4.45 -11.31 -2.35
N GLN A 169 5.05 -12.49 -2.33
CA GLN A 169 4.90 -13.49 -3.38
C GLN A 169 4.41 -14.81 -2.79
N SER A 170 3.55 -15.52 -3.52
CA SER A 170 3.08 -16.86 -3.13
C SER A 170 3.98 -17.95 -3.71
N PHE A 171 4.12 -19.05 -2.97
CA PHE A 171 4.93 -20.21 -3.34
C PHE A 171 4.15 -21.50 -3.08
N SER A 172 4.26 -22.45 -4.00
CA SER A 172 3.93 -23.84 -3.72
C SER A 172 4.94 -24.44 -2.74
N ARG A 173 4.59 -25.56 -2.11
CA ARG A 173 5.49 -26.30 -1.23
C ARG A 173 6.80 -26.69 -1.92
N THR A 174 6.71 -27.24 -3.13
CA THR A 174 7.89 -27.65 -3.91
C THR A 174 8.78 -26.47 -4.29
N GLU A 175 8.21 -25.31 -4.63
CA GLU A 175 9.02 -24.10 -4.90
C GLU A 175 9.68 -23.56 -3.65
N ALA A 176 8.99 -23.57 -2.51
CA ALA A 176 9.54 -23.14 -1.23
C ALA A 176 10.73 -24.03 -0.83
N GLU A 177 10.57 -25.35 -0.92
CA GLU A 177 11.64 -26.33 -0.67
C GLU A 177 12.82 -26.15 -1.62
N ARG A 178 12.57 -26.04 -2.94
CA ARG A 178 13.62 -25.84 -3.94
C ARG A 178 14.41 -24.55 -3.72
N ARG A 179 13.75 -23.50 -3.24
CA ARG A 179 14.37 -22.20 -2.95
C ARG A 179 14.96 -22.12 -1.54
N GLY A 180 14.80 -23.15 -0.72
CA GLY A 180 15.25 -23.16 0.67
C GLY A 180 14.56 -22.10 1.53
N LEU A 181 13.29 -21.80 1.28
CA LEU A 181 12.52 -20.87 2.11
C LEU A 181 12.21 -21.52 3.46
N GLU A 182 12.60 -20.85 4.53
CA GLU A 182 12.22 -21.22 5.90
C GLU A 182 10.78 -20.72 6.16
N VAL A 183 9.83 -21.65 6.28
CA VAL A 183 8.46 -21.34 6.68
C VAL A 183 8.40 -21.28 8.19
N LEU A 184 8.07 -20.10 8.72
CA LEU A 184 8.00 -19.84 10.15
C LEU A 184 6.61 -20.19 10.69
N ASP A 185 6.55 -20.59 11.96
CA ASP A 185 5.27 -20.81 12.68
C ASP A 185 4.63 -19.48 13.10
N ASP A 186 5.43 -18.50 13.53
CA ASP A 186 5.02 -17.10 13.76
C ASP A 186 6.20 -16.16 13.43
N LEU A 187 5.90 -14.87 13.29
CA LEU A 187 6.87 -13.79 13.13
C LEU A 187 7.63 -13.56 14.45
N PRO A 188 8.98 -13.68 14.47
CA PRO A 188 9.77 -13.36 15.66
C PRO A 188 9.60 -11.89 16.09
N GLU A 189 9.64 -11.64 17.40
CA GLU A 189 9.55 -10.28 17.97
C GLU A 189 10.64 -9.34 17.45
N VAL A 190 11.84 -9.87 17.22
CA VAL A 190 12.98 -9.15 16.64
C VAL A 190 13.70 -10.02 15.63
N ARG A 191 14.26 -9.39 14.60
CA ARG A 191 15.12 -10.06 13.61
C ARG A 191 16.40 -9.24 13.38
N PRO A 192 17.53 -9.91 13.12
CA PRO A 192 18.79 -9.22 12.86
C PRO A 192 18.76 -8.52 11.50
N VAL A 193 19.02 -7.22 11.49
CA VAL A 193 19.11 -6.40 10.28
C VAL A 193 20.52 -5.82 10.15
N LYS A 194 21.13 -6.01 8.99
CA LYS A 194 22.41 -5.37 8.65
C LYS A 194 22.14 -3.96 8.14
N MET A 195 22.77 -2.96 8.74
CA MET A 195 22.63 -1.56 8.38
C MET A 195 23.99 -0.88 8.25
N LYS A 196 24.09 0.06 7.31
CA LYS A 196 25.28 0.90 7.14
C LYS A 196 25.12 2.15 8.00
N VAL A 197 26.00 2.32 8.98
CA VAL A 197 26.03 3.49 9.86
C VAL A 197 27.34 4.23 9.67
N PHE A 198 27.29 5.56 9.75
CA PHE A 198 28.49 6.38 9.70
C PHE A 198 29.12 6.46 11.08
N ASP A 199 30.27 5.80 11.25
CA ASP A 199 31.06 5.89 12.47
C ASP A 199 31.81 7.23 12.48
N ARG A 200 31.44 8.11 13.43
CA ARG A 200 32.06 9.43 13.57
C ARG A 200 33.51 9.38 14.06
N PHE A 201 33.89 8.35 14.83
CA PHE A 201 35.25 8.19 15.35
C PHE A 201 36.19 7.65 14.26
N GLN A 202 35.73 6.69 13.47
CA GLN A 202 36.50 6.10 12.38
C GLN A 202 36.35 6.87 11.04
N ARG A 203 35.44 7.86 10.98
CA ARG A 203 35.09 8.65 9.79
C ARG A 203 34.80 7.80 8.56
N LYS A 204 34.16 6.64 8.74
CA LYS A 204 33.82 5.71 7.66
C LYS A 204 32.46 5.05 7.90
N PHE A 205 31.86 4.54 6.84
CA PHE A 205 30.70 3.67 6.96
C PHE A 205 31.13 2.28 7.44
N VAL A 206 30.44 1.78 8.46
CA VAL A 206 30.57 0.42 8.98
C VAL A 206 29.23 -0.28 8.89
N THR A 207 29.25 -1.61 8.72
CA THR A 207 28.04 -2.43 8.78
C THR A 207 27.86 -2.92 10.20
N VAL A 208 26.73 -2.59 10.82
CA VAL A 208 26.32 -3.12 12.12
C VAL A 208 25.12 -4.04 11.93
N THR A 209 24.97 -5.01 12.82
CA THR A 209 23.80 -5.88 12.89
C THR A 209 23.03 -5.51 14.15
N GLU A 210 21.78 -5.10 13.99
CA GLU A 210 20.90 -4.77 15.13
C GLU A 210 19.68 -5.69 15.15
N GLN A 211 19.16 -5.95 16.34
CA GLN A 211 17.89 -6.65 16.51
C GLN A 211 16.76 -5.64 16.35
N VAL A 212 15.95 -5.80 15.31
CA VAL A 212 14.91 -4.84 14.93
C VAL A 212 13.57 -5.56 14.89
N GLU A 213 12.56 -4.94 15.47
CA GLU A 213 11.18 -5.40 15.42
C GLU A 213 10.65 -5.36 13.97
N PRO A 214 10.15 -6.49 13.41
CA PRO A 214 9.57 -6.52 12.08
C PRO A 214 8.14 -5.96 12.10
N ARG A 215 7.98 -4.72 11.66
CA ARG A 215 6.66 -4.04 11.66
C ARG A 215 6.52 -2.98 10.57
N PRO A 216 5.27 -2.58 10.27
CA PRO A 216 4.99 -1.38 9.47
C PRO A 216 5.32 -0.07 10.19
N ASP A 217 5.29 1.01 9.41
CA ASP A 217 5.23 2.37 9.96
C ASP A 217 3.91 2.58 10.75
N PRO A 218 3.89 3.48 11.74
CA PRO A 218 2.66 3.86 12.43
C PRO A 218 1.56 4.31 11.46
N GLY A 219 0.33 3.82 11.63
CA GLY A 219 -0.79 4.11 10.74
C GLY A 219 -0.87 3.26 9.47
N TRP A 220 0.03 2.27 9.30
CA TRP A 220 0.08 1.36 8.15
C TRP A 220 -0.05 -0.13 8.54
N ALA A 221 -0.42 -0.44 9.78
CA ALA A 221 -0.54 -1.82 10.25
C ALA A 221 -1.90 -2.44 9.90
N PHE A 222 -2.23 -2.45 8.61
CA PHE A 222 -3.43 -3.06 8.06
C PHE A 222 -3.15 -3.67 6.69
N ASN A 223 -3.92 -4.69 6.31
CA ASN A 223 -3.87 -5.27 4.97
C ASN A 223 -4.83 -4.52 4.03
N PRO A 224 -4.34 -3.88 2.94
CA PRO A 224 -5.21 -3.14 2.02
C PRO A 224 -6.19 -4.04 1.25
N GLY A 225 -5.93 -5.34 1.17
CA GLY A 225 -6.78 -6.32 0.49
C GLY A 225 -7.76 -7.06 1.41
N ASP A 226 -7.80 -6.78 2.71
CA ASP A 226 -8.69 -7.49 3.63
C ASP A 226 -10.17 -7.10 3.39
N PRO A 227 -11.02 -8.03 2.90
CA PRO A 227 -12.42 -7.74 2.62
C PRO A 227 -13.24 -7.49 3.90
N VAL A 228 -12.84 -8.03 5.05
CA VAL A 228 -13.58 -7.89 6.31
C VAL A 228 -13.44 -6.47 6.85
N ALA A 229 -12.19 -6.00 6.96
CA ALA A 229 -11.87 -4.62 7.29
C ALA A 229 -12.60 -3.65 6.36
N ARG A 230 -12.57 -3.94 5.05
CA ARG A 230 -13.22 -3.10 4.04
C ARG A 230 -14.74 -3.00 4.23
N LYS A 231 -15.42 -4.13 4.44
CA LYS A 231 -16.87 -4.15 4.64
C LYS A 231 -17.29 -3.44 5.92
N ALA A 232 -16.62 -3.72 7.04
CA ALA A 232 -16.92 -3.09 8.32
C ALA A 232 -16.79 -1.55 8.25
N ALA A 233 -15.82 -1.08 7.46
CA ALA A 233 -15.58 0.34 7.23
C ALA A 233 -16.70 1.03 6.46
N LEU A 234 -17.16 0.41 5.36
CA LEU A 234 -18.29 0.90 4.59
C LEU A 234 -19.55 1.00 5.46
N ASP A 235 -19.83 -0.04 6.25
CA ASP A 235 -20.97 -0.05 7.17
C ASP A 235 -20.87 1.05 8.23
N ALA A 236 -19.68 1.31 8.78
CA ALA A 236 -19.44 2.37 9.76
C ALA A 236 -19.62 3.76 9.15
N LEU A 237 -19.15 3.95 7.92
CA LEU A 237 -19.26 5.21 7.20
C LEU A 237 -20.71 5.52 6.83
N GLU A 238 -21.46 4.55 6.32
CA GLU A 238 -22.88 4.71 6.02
C GLU A 238 -23.67 5.13 7.25
N ARG A 239 -23.39 4.52 8.42
CA ARG A 239 -24.04 4.91 9.69
C ARG A 239 -23.75 6.36 10.06
N LYS A 240 -22.53 6.85 9.82
CA LYS A 240 -22.13 8.23 10.15
C LYS A 240 -22.78 9.24 9.19
N LEU A 241 -22.72 8.98 7.88
CA LEU A 241 -23.36 9.81 6.86
C LEU A 241 -24.87 9.92 7.09
N ARG A 242 -25.55 8.82 7.45
CA ARG A 242 -26.98 8.85 7.79
C ARG A 242 -27.29 9.71 9.01
N ARG A 243 -26.39 9.77 10.00
CA ARG A 243 -26.59 10.62 11.20
C ARG A 243 -26.43 12.10 10.90
N GLU A 244 -25.49 12.47 10.04
CA GLU A 244 -25.26 13.87 9.63
C GLU A 244 -26.37 14.40 8.72
N ILE A 245 -27.03 13.54 7.92
CA ILE A 245 -28.18 13.93 7.08
C ILE A 245 -29.47 14.10 7.91
N LEU A 246 -29.57 13.40 9.05
CA LEU A 246 -30.74 13.43 9.95
C LEU A 246 -30.61 14.44 11.09
N SER A 247 -29.51 15.18 11.17
CA SER A 247 -29.22 16.24 12.16
C SER A 247 -29.28 17.62 11.54
#